data_AF-M0MFE9-F1
#
_entry.id   AF-M0MFE9-F1
#
_cell.length_a   1.000
_cell.length_b   1.000
_cell.length_c   1.000
_cell.angle_alpha   90.00
_cell.angle_beta   90.00
_cell.angle_gamma   90.00
#
_symmetry.space_group_name_H-M   'P 1'
#
loop_
_entity.id
_entity.type
_entity.pdbx_description
1 polymer ?
#
loop_
_entity_poly.entity_id
_entity_poly.type
_entity_poly.pdbx_seq_one_letter_code
_entity_poly.pdbx_strand_id
1 'polypeptide(L)'
;MQPTVAVAHYPEGAGHATRMLAVARALEARGATVTLAGGGHGARFIEYNGYEQFEPAPVDFIGDYQGGSLGHVLANSLPSSARRVHDYVGWLRREQPAALVTDDMFAAMAAEFADTRLFVCTHNASSYYDAVIEQGFTWLLNRHQLFAAEEFLYPSIWPPDPGDPPGVTPVPPIALDVPAGEQEREPVETDVLVVPSAYSTGFDDLAARLRDAGHEVTFVGGPDWECVPALLPHLRAADKVVCSGYSTVMEAAVAGTPCIIYPFTDEQHGVSRVIERTGIDGFQVEHSIPHVVRAVGQSLEPPAYENGADRAAAHVLGDRS
;
A
#
# COMPACT_ATOMS: atom_id res chain seq x y z
N MET A 1 -23.99 19.97 -5.24
CA MET A 1 -23.10 19.99 -4.06
C MET A 1 -21.92 19.10 -4.41
N GLN A 2 -20.70 19.50 -4.07
CA GLN A 2 -19.53 18.63 -4.19
C GLN A 2 -19.73 17.44 -3.25
N PRO A 3 -19.58 16.18 -3.71
CA PRO A 3 -19.74 15.03 -2.84
C PRO A 3 -18.59 14.99 -1.83
N THR A 4 -18.91 14.77 -0.55
CA THR A 4 -17.91 14.40 0.45
C THR A 4 -17.63 12.91 0.33
N VAL A 5 -16.38 12.51 0.19
CA VAL A 5 -15.94 11.11 0.13
C VAL A 5 -15.06 10.82 1.33
N ALA A 6 -15.42 9.78 2.08
CA ALA A 6 -14.59 9.26 3.14
C ALA A 6 -13.50 8.36 2.54
N VAL A 7 -12.27 8.55 2.99
CA VAL A 7 -11.13 7.72 2.58
C VAL A 7 -10.49 7.18 3.85
N ALA A 8 -10.40 5.85 3.98
CA ALA A 8 -9.78 5.24 5.15
C ALA A 8 -8.61 4.34 4.74
N HIS A 9 -7.56 4.33 5.56
CA HIS A 9 -6.40 3.47 5.35
C HIS A 9 -6.14 2.55 6.54
N TYR A 10 -5.65 1.36 6.25
CA TYR A 10 -5.28 0.38 7.26
C TYR A 10 -4.08 0.91 8.09
N PRO A 11 -4.03 0.65 9.42
CA PRO A 11 -3.05 1.29 10.30
C PRO A 11 -1.65 0.64 10.25
N GLU A 12 -1.51 -0.51 9.58
CA GLU A 12 -0.27 -1.27 9.50
C GLU A 12 0.56 -0.82 8.28
N GLY A 13 1.71 -0.19 8.52
CA GLY A 13 2.64 0.22 7.47
C GLY A 13 2.27 1.52 6.74
N ALA A 14 3.30 2.24 6.31
CA ALA A 14 3.14 3.52 5.61
C ALA A 14 2.51 3.40 4.21
N GLY A 15 2.69 2.25 3.54
CA GLY A 15 2.22 2.03 2.17
C GLY A 15 0.69 2.08 2.03
N HIS A 16 -0.06 1.71 3.06
CA HIS A 16 -1.52 1.83 3.08
C HIS A 16 -1.93 3.31 3.04
N ALA A 17 -1.33 4.13 3.89
CA ALA A 17 -1.60 5.57 3.93
C ALA A 17 -1.23 6.27 2.62
N THR A 18 -0.05 5.99 2.05
CA THR A 18 0.37 6.67 0.80
C THR A 18 -0.54 6.33 -0.37
N ARG A 19 -0.96 5.06 -0.54
CA ARG A 19 -1.92 4.67 -1.59
C ARG A 19 -3.27 5.34 -1.43
N MET A 20 -3.83 5.31 -0.21
CA MET A 20 -5.13 5.91 0.04
C MET A 20 -5.08 7.44 -0.08
N LEU A 21 -3.94 8.06 0.24
CA LEU A 21 -3.71 9.48 0.01
C LEU A 21 -3.62 9.83 -1.48
N ALA A 22 -3.08 8.94 -2.31
CA ALA A 22 -3.09 9.10 -3.76
C ALA A 22 -4.54 9.11 -4.30
N VAL A 23 -5.38 8.20 -3.81
CA VAL A 23 -6.81 8.16 -4.15
C VAL A 23 -7.53 9.42 -3.63
N ALA A 24 -7.23 9.89 -2.42
CA ALA A 24 -7.77 11.13 -1.86
C ALA A 24 -7.46 12.34 -2.75
N ARG A 25 -6.19 12.55 -3.12
CA ARG A 25 -5.79 13.64 -4.03
C ARG A 25 -6.48 13.54 -5.38
N ALA A 26 -6.62 12.33 -5.93
CA ALA A 26 -7.33 12.10 -7.20
C ALA A 26 -8.84 12.42 -7.12
N LEU A 27 -9.48 12.16 -5.97
CA LEU A 27 -10.86 12.56 -5.70
C LEU A 27 -11.00 14.09 -5.62
N GLU A 28 -10.10 14.76 -4.90
CA GLU A 28 -10.09 16.22 -4.77
C GLU A 28 -9.82 16.92 -6.10
N ALA A 29 -8.92 16.37 -6.92
CA ALA A 29 -8.66 16.86 -8.28
C ALA A 29 -9.91 16.78 -9.18
N ARG A 30 -10.87 15.90 -8.85
CA ARG A 30 -12.19 15.76 -9.51
C ARG A 30 -13.30 16.57 -8.80
N GLY A 31 -12.93 17.38 -7.82
CA GLY A 31 -13.84 18.30 -7.14
C GLY A 31 -14.66 17.68 -6.00
N ALA A 32 -14.30 16.49 -5.51
CA ALA A 32 -14.82 15.95 -4.26
C ALA A 32 -14.17 16.65 -3.05
N THR A 33 -14.88 16.68 -1.92
CA THR A 33 -14.28 16.98 -0.62
C THR A 33 -13.88 15.67 0.05
N VAL A 34 -12.67 15.57 0.60
CA VAL A 34 -12.22 14.32 1.25
C VAL A 34 -12.15 14.48 2.77
N THR A 35 -12.57 13.43 3.48
CA THR A 35 -12.32 13.27 4.92
C THR A 35 -11.51 12.00 5.14
N LEU A 36 -10.39 12.08 5.88
CA LEU A 36 -9.48 10.95 6.07
C LEU A 36 -9.68 10.28 7.43
N ALA A 37 -9.45 8.96 7.47
CA ALA A 37 -9.34 8.20 8.70
C ALA A 37 -8.31 7.06 8.60
N GLY A 38 -7.74 6.65 9.73
CA GLY A 38 -6.81 5.53 9.76
C GLY A 38 -5.99 5.45 11.04
N GLY A 39 -4.89 6.20 11.10
CA GLY A 39 -3.94 6.19 12.21
C GLY A 39 -2.78 5.19 12.04
N GLY A 40 -2.03 4.93 13.12
CA GLY A 40 -0.87 4.03 13.08
C GLY A 40 0.34 4.61 12.35
N HIS A 41 1.17 3.75 11.75
CA HIS A 41 2.46 4.16 11.15
C HIS A 41 2.30 5.14 9.97
N GLY A 42 1.16 5.09 9.28
CA GLY A 42 0.86 5.97 8.16
C GLY A 42 0.47 7.39 8.56
N ALA A 43 0.11 7.65 9.82
CA ALA A 43 -0.42 8.93 10.28
C ALA A 43 0.48 10.13 9.96
N ARG A 44 1.80 9.94 10.11
CA ARG A 44 2.79 10.96 9.81
C ARG A 44 2.76 11.40 8.34
N PHE A 45 2.49 10.49 7.40
CA PHE A 45 2.40 10.84 5.97
C PHE A 45 1.17 11.67 5.65
N ILE A 46 0.06 11.43 6.37
CA ILE A 46 -1.16 12.22 6.24
C ILE A 46 -0.90 13.67 6.68
N GLU A 47 -0.31 13.85 7.86
CA GLU A 47 0.06 15.17 8.39
C GLU A 47 1.07 15.89 7.48
N TYR A 48 2.10 15.19 7.01
CA TYR A 48 3.13 15.77 6.15
C TYR A 48 2.60 16.26 4.79
N ASN A 49 1.46 15.74 4.36
CA ASN A 49 0.76 16.16 3.15
C ASN A 49 -0.32 17.22 3.42
N GLY A 50 -0.41 17.75 4.64
CA GLY A 50 -1.31 18.84 5.00
C GLY A 50 -2.75 18.40 5.32
N TYR A 51 -2.99 17.11 5.56
CA TYR A 51 -4.31 16.61 5.91
C TYR A 51 -4.45 16.35 7.41
N GLU A 52 -5.66 16.53 7.91
CA GLU A 52 -6.11 15.98 9.19
C GLU A 52 -6.78 14.63 8.96
N GLN A 53 -6.74 13.76 9.96
CA GLN A 53 -7.47 12.49 9.93
C GLN A 53 -8.13 12.17 11.26
N PHE A 54 -9.21 11.40 11.17
CA PHE A 54 -9.77 10.70 12.31
C PHE A 54 -8.95 9.44 12.63
N GLU A 55 -8.50 9.31 13.88
CA GLU A 55 -7.78 8.13 14.37
C GLU A 55 -8.70 7.24 15.22
N PRO A 56 -9.25 6.14 14.67
CA PRO A 56 -9.99 5.16 15.44
C PRO A 56 -9.05 4.30 16.30
N ALA A 57 -9.62 3.50 17.20
CA ALA A 57 -8.85 2.66 18.12
C ALA A 57 -7.71 1.88 17.42
N PRO A 58 -6.49 1.86 18.01
CA PRO A 58 -5.35 1.19 17.42
C PRO A 58 -5.54 -0.33 17.46
N VAL A 59 -5.03 -1.00 16.43
CA VAL A 59 -4.94 -2.45 16.37
C VAL A 59 -3.58 -2.81 15.75
N ASP A 60 -2.88 -3.77 16.35
CA ASP A 60 -1.60 -4.30 15.88
C ASP A 60 -1.76 -5.81 15.64
N PHE A 61 -2.21 -6.19 14.45
CA PHE A 61 -2.39 -7.60 14.08
C PHE A 61 -1.05 -8.29 13.88
N ILE A 62 -0.08 -7.63 13.24
CA ILE A 62 1.22 -8.24 12.91
C ILE A 62 2.07 -8.45 14.17
N GLY A 63 2.13 -7.48 15.08
CA GLY A 63 2.84 -7.63 16.36
C GLY A 63 2.20 -8.67 17.28
N ASP A 64 0.86 -8.72 17.34
CA ASP A 64 0.13 -9.71 18.12
C ASP A 64 0.28 -11.14 17.56
N TYR A 65 0.44 -11.27 16.23
CA TYR A 65 0.55 -12.56 15.55
C TYR A 65 2.00 -13.10 15.50
N GLN A 66 3.00 -12.25 15.28
CA GLN A 66 4.41 -12.67 15.24
C GLN A 66 4.99 -13.06 16.62
N GLY A 67 4.29 -12.73 17.72
CA GLY A 67 4.72 -13.06 19.09
C GLY A 67 3.72 -13.84 19.96
N GLY A 68 2.53 -14.18 19.45
CA GLY A 68 1.40 -14.62 20.29
C GLY A 68 0.80 -15.98 19.93
N SER A 69 0.28 -16.68 20.95
CA SER A 69 -0.62 -17.83 20.77
C SER A 69 -2.03 -17.36 20.39
N LEU A 70 -2.85 -18.25 19.79
CA LEU A 70 -4.25 -18.01 19.41
C LEU A 70 -5.11 -17.31 20.49
N GLY A 71 -4.79 -17.52 21.78
CA GLY A 71 -5.48 -16.90 22.91
C GLY A 71 -5.17 -15.41 23.11
N HIS A 72 -3.99 -14.92 22.71
CA HIS A 72 -3.62 -13.51 22.79
C HIS A 72 -4.35 -12.68 21.72
N VAL A 73 -4.45 -13.24 20.50
CA VAL A 73 -5.24 -12.69 19.39
C VAL A 73 -6.73 -12.60 19.76
N LEU A 74 -7.27 -13.63 20.41
CA LEU A 74 -8.66 -13.62 20.88
C LEU A 74 -8.93 -12.64 22.04
N ALA A 75 -7.99 -12.48 22.98
CA ALA A 75 -8.20 -11.65 24.18
C ALA A 75 -8.02 -10.15 23.93
N ASN A 76 -7.05 -9.76 23.08
CA ASN A 76 -6.68 -8.35 22.90
C ASN A 76 -7.10 -7.79 21.53
N SER A 77 -7.03 -8.59 20.46
CA SER A 77 -7.31 -8.10 19.11
C SER A 77 -8.81 -8.02 18.83
N LEU A 78 -9.65 -8.90 19.39
CA LEU A 78 -11.12 -8.84 19.20
C LEU A 78 -11.79 -7.59 19.82
N PRO A 79 -11.56 -7.22 21.11
CA PRO A 79 -12.16 -6.02 21.67
C PRO A 79 -11.69 -4.73 20.99
N SER A 80 -10.41 -4.69 20.59
CA SER A 80 -9.82 -3.56 19.87
C SER A 80 -10.39 -3.43 18.45
N SER A 81 -10.56 -4.55 17.75
CA SER A 81 -11.25 -4.61 16.45
C SER A 81 -12.69 -4.11 16.54
N ALA A 82 -13.47 -4.58 17.54
CA ALA A 82 -14.85 -4.15 17.73
C ALA A 82 -14.95 -2.65 18.06
N ARG A 83 -14.02 -2.14 18.89
CA ARG A 83 -13.93 -0.70 19.17
C ARG A 83 -13.59 0.09 17.92
N ARG A 84 -12.62 -0.36 17.11
CA ARG A 84 -12.23 0.30 15.86
C ARG A 84 -13.41 0.38 14.87
N VAL A 85 -14.18 -0.70 14.71
CA VAL A 85 -15.42 -0.69 13.90
C VAL A 85 -16.42 0.31 14.47
N HIS A 86 -16.67 0.30 15.78
CA HIS A 86 -17.59 1.24 16.42
C HIS A 86 -17.17 2.71 16.21
N ASP A 87 -15.88 3.00 16.32
CA ASP A 87 -15.31 4.32 16.09
C ASP A 87 -15.52 4.77 14.64
N TYR A 88 -15.26 3.89 13.67
CA TYR A 88 -15.55 4.14 12.26
C TYR A 88 -17.04 4.36 11.99
N VAL A 89 -17.94 3.56 12.58
CA VAL A 89 -19.40 3.78 12.45
C VAL A 89 -19.78 5.16 12.98
N GLY A 90 -19.24 5.54 14.13
CA GLY A 90 -19.46 6.86 14.71
C GLY A 90 -18.95 7.98 13.81
N TRP A 91 -17.78 7.82 13.21
CA TRP A 91 -17.19 8.79 12.27
C TRP A 91 -18.00 8.90 10.98
N LEU A 92 -18.31 7.79 10.29
CA LEU A 92 -19.11 7.79 9.07
C LEU A 92 -20.48 8.44 9.27
N ARG A 93 -21.14 8.19 10.41
CA ARG A 93 -22.43 8.82 10.74
C ARG A 93 -22.33 10.32 11.01
N ARG A 94 -21.17 10.81 11.48
CA ARG A 94 -20.94 12.25 11.69
C ARG A 94 -20.62 12.96 10.39
N GLU A 95 -19.73 12.40 9.57
CA GLU A 95 -19.31 13.01 8.30
C GLU A 95 -20.39 12.90 7.22
N GLN A 96 -21.25 11.88 7.28
CA GLN A 96 -22.28 11.57 6.29
C GLN A 96 -21.75 11.59 4.84
N PRO A 97 -20.67 10.84 4.55
CA PRO A 97 -20.07 10.86 3.22
C PRO A 97 -20.99 10.21 2.19
N ALA A 98 -20.87 10.64 0.92
CA ALA A 98 -21.56 10.03 -0.20
C ALA A 98 -21.05 8.61 -0.52
N ALA A 99 -19.79 8.33 -0.17
CA ALA A 99 -19.15 7.02 -0.28
C ALA A 99 -17.93 6.91 0.65
N LEU A 100 -17.55 5.68 1.00
CA LEU A 100 -16.29 5.32 1.62
C LEU A 100 -15.44 4.55 0.60
N VAL A 101 -14.19 4.96 0.40
CA VAL A 101 -13.16 4.13 -0.25
C VAL A 101 -12.08 3.75 0.75
N THR A 102 -11.75 2.46 0.85
CA THR A 102 -10.88 1.99 1.93
C THR A 102 -10.08 0.73 1.59
N ASP A 103 -8.89 0.62 2.16
CA ASP A 103 -8.15 -0.65 2.29
C ASP A 103 -8.16 -1.20 3.74
N ASP A 104 -8.73 -0.46 4.70
CA ASP A 104 -8.96 -0.88 6.08
C ASP A 104 -10.21 -1.78 6.18
N MET A 105 -10.00 -3.02 6.62
CA MET A 105 -11.07 -4.00 6.80
C MET A 105 -12.14 -3.58 7.84
N PHE A 106 -11.76 -2.83 8.88
CA PHE A 106 -12.68 -2.36 9.92
C PHE A 106 -13.55 -1.21 9.43
N ALA A 107 -12.99 -0.33 8.60
CA ALA A 107 -13.75 0.71 7.92
C ALA A 107 -14.75 0.10 6.92
N ALA A 108 -14.33 -0.94 6.19
CA ALA A 108 -15.19 -1.67 5.27
C ALA A 108 -16.39 -2.30 6.01
N MET A 109 -16.16 -2.97 7.15
CA MET A 109 -17.25 -3.50 7.99
C MET A 109 -18.15 -2.39 8.54
N ALA A 110 -17.58 -1.24 8.94
CA ALA A 110 -18.33 -0.12 9.49
C ALA A 110 -19.30 0.52 8.48
N ALA A 111 -18.99 0.47 7.19
CA ALA A 111 -19.81 1.05 6.13
C ALA A 111 -21.24 0.48 6.10
N GLU A 112 -21.39 -0.83 6.31
CA GLU A 112 -22.70 -1.50 6.36
C GLU A 112 -23.55 -1.01 7.53
N PHE A 113 -22.93 -0.80 8.70
CA PHE A 113 -23.63 -0.30 9.89
C PHE A 113 -23.94 1.20 9.83
N ALA A 114 -23.25 1.93 8.94
CA ALA A 114 -23.44 3.35 8.71
C ALA A 114 -24.29 3.67 7.47
N ASP A 115 -24.78 2.64 6.75
CA ASP A 115 -25.51 2.79 5.47
C ASP A 115 -24.74 3.65 4.45
N THR A 116 -23.42 3.45 4.38
CA THR A 116 -22.51 4.21 3.52
C THR A 116 -22.09 3.35 2.34
N ARG A 117 -22.17 3.91 1.12
CA ARG A 117 -21.70 3.23 -0.11
C ARG A 117 -20.23 2.87 0.02
N LEU A 118 -19.86 1.63 -0.26
CA LEU A 118 -18.52 1.09 0.00
C LEU A 118 -17.78 0.77 -1.30
N PHE A 119 -16.54 1.25 -1.39
CA PHE A 119 -15.55 0.85 -2.39
C PHE A 119 -14.34 0.29 -1.65
N VAL A 120 -13.97 -0.94 -1.93
CA VAL A 120 -12.75 -1.54 -1.36
C VAL A 120 -11.62 -1.34 -2.35
N CYS A 121 -10.46 -0.86 -1.89
CA CYS A 121 -9.29 -0.60 -2.74
C CYS A 121 -8.06 -1.30 -2.17
N THR A 122 -7.89 -2.59 -2.43
CA THR A 122 -6.78 -3.37 -1.86
C THR A 122 -6.28 -4.41 -2.84
N HIS A 123 -5.01 -4.77 -2.68
CA HIS A 123 -4.34 -5.85 -3.39
C HIS A 123 -4.36 -7.18 -2.62
N ASN A 124 -4.93 -7.20 -1.41
CA ASN A 124 -4.82 -8.37 -0.54
C ASN A 124 -5.63 -9.56 -1.09
N ALA A 125 -4.95 -10.69 -1.30
CA ALA A 125 -5.54 -11.93 -1.79
C ALA A 125 -5.16 -13.11 -0.89
N SER A 126 -6.12 -14.01 -0.65
CA SER A 126 -5.89 -15.22 0.16
C SER A 126 -4.80 -16.15 -0.41
N SER A 127 -4.51 -16.05 -1.70
CA SER A 127 -3.49 -16.85 -2.39
C SER A 127 -2.06 -16.50 -1.99
N TYR A 128 -1.85 -15.38 -1.30
CA TYR A 128 -0.52 -14.95 -0.84
C TYR A 128 -0.06 -15.66 0.41
N TYR A 129 -0.99 -16.18 1.21
CA TYR A 129 -0.69 -16.78 2.49
C TYR A 129 -0.57 -18.30 2.39
N ASP A 130 0.48 -18.83 3.01
CA ASP A 130 0.74 -20.28 3.07
C ASP A 130 0.07 -20.92 4.29
N ALA A 131 -0.15 -20.15 5.37
CA ALA A 131 -0.84 -20.62 6.55
C ALA A 131 -2.36 -20.76 6.30
N VAL A 132 -2.90 -21.96 6.52
CA VAL A 132 -4.33 -22.28 6.31
C VAL A 132 -5.27 -21.32 7.05
N ILE A 133 -4.87 -20.86 8.24
CA ILE A 133 -5.68 -19.95 9.05
C ILE A 133 -5.75 -18.56 8.40
N GLU A 134 -4.61 -18.00 7.99
CA GLU A 134 -4.53 -16.69 7.33
C GLU A 134 -5.21 -16.72 5.96
N GLN A 135 -4.98 -17.79 5.20
CA GLN A 135 -5.64 -18.02 3.93
C GLN A 135 -7.16 -18.09 4.11
N GLY A 136 -7.65 -18.85 5.10
CA GLY A 136 -9.07 -19.00 5.38
C GLY A 136 -9.73 -17.70 5.84
N PHE A 137 -9.06 -16.95 6.73
CA PHE A 137 -9.54 -15.65 7.20
C PHE A 137 -9.58 -14.63 6.07
N THR A 138 -8.51 -14.52 5.29
CA THR A 138 -8.43 -13.59 4.15
C THR A 138 -9.44 -13.94 3.08
N TRP A 139 -9.65 -15.23 2.79
CA TRP A 139 -10.67 -15.67 1.85
C TRP A 139 -12.08 -15.24 2.30
N LEU A 140 -12.40 -15.42 3.59
CA LEU A 140 -13.68 -14.99 4.15
C LEU A 140 -13.85 -13.47 4.09
N LEU A 141 -12.78 -12.73 4.43
CA LEU A 141 -12.75 -11.27 4.37
C LEU A 141 -12.97 -10.77 2.93
N ASN A 142 -12.21 -11.29 1.96
CA ASN A 142 -12.37 -10.93 0.54
C ASN A 142 -13.79 -11.24 0.07
N ARG A 143 -14.35 -12.39 0.44
CA ARG A 143 -15.72 -12.79 0.05
C ARG A 143 -16.78 -11.85 0.61
N HIS A 144 -16.60 -11.40 1.85
CA HIS A 144 -17.46 -10.43 2.50
C HIS A 144 -17.34 -9.05 1.84
N GLN A 145 -16.13 -8.55 1.61
CA GLN A 145 -15.87 -7.28 0.95
C GLN A 145 -16.43 -7.24 -0.49
N LEU A 146 -16.26 -8.31 -1.26
CA LEU A 146 -16.86 -8.45 -2.60
C LEU A 146 -18.39 -8.46 -2.58
N PHE A 147 -19.00 -8.84 -1.46
CA PHE A 147 -20.46 -8.83 -1.31
C PHE A 147 -20.98 -7.45 -0.85
N ALA A 148 -20.26 -6.80 0.07
CA ALA A 148 -20.68 -5.54 0.68
C ALA A 148 -20.33 -4.30 -0.17
N ALA A 149 -19.22 -4.34 -0.91
CA ALA A 149 -18.76 -3.22 -1.71
C ALA A 149 -19.51 -3.13 -3.05
N GLU A 150 -19.72 -1.90 -3.53
CA GLU A 150 -20.17 -1.65 -4.90
C GLU A 150 -19.13 -2.11 -5.90
N GLU A 151 -17.85 -1.85 -5.61
CA GLU A 151 -16.71 -2.36 -6.36
C GLU A 151 -15.53 -2.72 -5.44
N PHE A 152 -14.82 -3.78 -5.81
CA PHE A 152 -13.54 -4.17 -5.23
C PHE A 152 -12.43 -3.82 -6.22
N LEU A 153 -11.86 -2.64 -6.04
CA LEU A 153 -10.76 -2.09 -6.83
C LEU A 153 -9.46 -2.79 -6.43
N TYR A 154 -8.83 -3.47 -7.39
CA TYR A 154 -7.66 -4.31 -7.15
C TYR A 154 -6.45 -3.74 -7.90
N PRO A 155 -5.60 -2.93 -7.24
CA PRO A 155 -4.38 -2.40 -7.83
C PRO A 155 -3.31 -3.49 -7.95
N SER A 156 -2.90 -3.80 -9.18
CA SER A 156 -1.88 -4.81 -9.46
C SER A 156 -0.90 -4.41 -10.56
N ILE A 157 0.33 -4.95 -10.50
CA ILE A 157 1.31 -4.84 -11.60
C ILE A 157 1.29 -6.05 -12.55
N TRP A 158 0.59 -7.11 -12.18
CA TRP A 158 0.39 -8.28 -13.04
C TRP A 158 -0.97 -8.21 -13.75
N PRO A 159 -1.10 -8.85 -14.93
CA PRO A 159 -2.40 -9.13 -15.52
C PRO A 159 -3.21 -10.08 -14.61
N PRO A 160 -4.55 -10.16 -14.78
CA PRO A 160 -5.39 -11.02 -13.95
C PRO A 160 -4.83 -12.44 -13.77
N ASP A 161 -4.68 -12.87 -12.53
CA ASP A 161 -4.07 -14.13 -12.13
C ASP A 161 -5.10 -15.06 -11.46
N PRO A 162 -4.99 -16.40 -11.61
CA PRO A 162 -5.92 -17.34 -10.96
C PRO A 162 -6.00 -17.24 -9.42
N GLY A 163 -4.97 -16.67 -8.79
CA GLY A 163 -4.92 -16.41 -7.36
C GLY A 163 -5.62 -15.12 -6.92
N ASP A 164 -6.06 -14.26 -7.85
CA ASP A 164 -6.78 -13.04 -7.52
C ASP A 164 -8.21 -13.36 -7.03
N PRO A 165 -8.78 -12.55 -6.13
CA PRO A 165 -10.16 -12.75 -5.70
C PRO A 165 -11.13 -12.65 -6.89
N PRO A 166 -12.09 -13.59 -7.05
CA PRO A 166 -12.99 -13.57 -8.20
C PRO A 166 -13.96 -12.39 -8.11
N GLY A 167 -14.11 -11.64 -9.21
CA GLY A 167 -15.04 -10.52 -9.30
C GLY A 167 -14.46 -9.16 -8.91
N VAL A 168 -13.14 -9.06 -8.76
CA VAL A 168 -12.47 -7.76 -8.59
C VAL A 168 -12.51 -6.93 -9.88
N THR A 169 -12.47 -5.60 -9.71
CA THR A 169 -12.23 -4.62 -10.76
C THR A 169 -10.72 -4.33 -10.81
N PRO A 170 -9.99 -4.72 -11.88
CA PRO A 170 -8.57 -4.41 -11.99
C PRO A 170 -8.33 -2.91 -12.10
N VAL A 171 -7.36 -2.42 -11.34
CA VAL A 171 -6.87 -1.04 -11.38
C VAL A 171 -5.35 -1.09 -11.59
N PRO A 172 -4.75 -0.16 -12.37
CA PRO A 172 -3.29 -0.04 -12.44
C PRO A 172 -2.66 0.17 -11.05
N PRO A 173 -1.33 -0.01 -10.90
CA PRO A 173 -0.65 0.28 -9.64
C PRO A 173 -0.92 1.72 -9.17
N ILE A 174 -1.13 1.88 -7.86
CA ILE A 174 -1.42 3.18 -7.25
C ILE A 174 -0.17 3.68 -6.56
N ALA A 175 0.25 4.89 -6.92
CA ALA A 175 1.39 5.58 -6.33
C ALA A 175 1.00 7.00 -5.94
N LEU A 176 1.47 7.47 -4.77
CA LEU A 176 1.30 8.87 -4.38
C LEU A 176 2.25 9.73 -5.20
N ASP A 177 1.69 10.64 -5.99
CA ASP A 177 2.45 11.68 -6.66
C ASP A 177 2.19 13.04 -6.00
N VAL A 178 3.20 13.88 -6.01
CA VAL A 178 3.12 15.27 -5.53
C VAL A 178 3.58 16.17 -6.67
N PRO A 179 2.81 17.22 -7.02
CA PRO A 179 3.21 18.16 -8.05
C PRO A 179 4.60 18.75 -7.82
N ALA A 180 5.33 19.01 -8.90
CA ALA A 180 6.62 19.69 -8.84
C ALA A 180 6.47 21.04 -8.13
N GLY A 181 7.34 21.30 -7.14
CA GLY A 181 7.30 22.50 -6.30
C GLY A 181 6.49 22.38 -5.00
N GLU A 182 5.76 21.27 -4.78
CA GLU A 182 5.22 20.91 -3.45
C GLU A 182 6.19 20.05 -2.64
N GLN A 183 7.29 19.61 -3.24
CA GLN A 183 8.38 18.95 -2.51
C GLN A 183 9.32 20.00 -1.93
N GLU A 184 9.54 19.93 -0.61
CA GLU A 184 10.55 20.74 0.05
C GLU A 184 11.98 20.32 -0.34
N ARG A 185 12.16 19.06 -0.78
CA ARG A 185 13.44 18.48 -1.13
C ARG A 185 13.38 17.85 -2.52
N GLU A 186 14.22 18.36 -3.41
CA GLU A 186 14.35 17.82 -4.76
C GLU A 186 14.93 16.39 -4.72
N PRO A 187 14.45 15.48 -5.60
CA PRO A 187 15.06 14.18 -5.80
C PRO A 187 16.53 14.32 -6.17
N VAL A 188 17.36 13.42 -5.63
CA VAL A 188 18.77 13.30 -5.98
C VAL A 188 18.91 12.07 -6.86
N GLU A 189 19.51 12.26 -8.04
CA GLU A 189 19.83 11.16 -8.94
C GLU A 189 20.72 10.15 -8.21
N THR A 190 20.39 8.85 -8.31
CA THR A 190 21.08 7.79 -7.57
C THR A 190 21.06 6.49 -8.36
N ASP A 191 22.15 5.74 -8.33
CA ASP A 191 22.17 4.41 -8.97
C ASP A 191 21.13 3.48 -8.34
N VAL A 192 21.01 3.51 -7.00
CA VAL A 192 20.13 2.61 -6.25
C VAL A 192 19.40 3.32 -5.12
N LEU A 193 18.08 3.32 -5.19
CA LEU A 193 17.21 3.68 -4.07
C LEU A 193 16.84 2.43 -3.27
N VAL A 194 17.26 2.38 -2.01
CA VAL A 194 17.01 1.26 -1.10
C VAL A 194 15.86 1.62 -0.15
N VAL A 195 14.76 0.86 -0.21
CA VAL A 195 13.50 1.16 0.48
C VAL A 195 13.07 -0.02 1.37
N PRO A 196 13.39 -0.01 2.66
CA PRO A 196 12.95 -1.04 3.59
C PRO A 196 11.45 -0.91 3.91
N SER A 197 10.86 -1.99 4.39
CA SER A 197 9.57 -1.94 5.11
C SER A 197 9.80 -2.07 6.61
N ALA A 198 8.78 -1.76 7.42
CA ALA A 198 8.83 -1.85 8.88
C ALA A 198 9.26 -3.23 9.41
N TYR A 199 9.05 -4.29 8.62
CA TYR A 199 9.36 -5.68 8.98
C TYR A 199 10.63 -6.21 8.30
N SER A 200 11.36 -5.37 7.56
CA SER A 200 12.59 -5.77 6.87
C SER A 200 13.77 -5.79 7.83
N THR A 201 14.72 -6.68 7.57
CA THR A 201 15.99 -6.75 8.32
C THR A 201 17.18 -6.77 7.35
N GLY A 202 18.35 -6.33 7.82
CA GLY A 202 19.59 -6.40 7.03
C GLY A 202 19.75 -5.36 5.91
N PHE A 203 18.84 -4.38 5.81
CA PHE A 203 18.93 -3.32 4.79
C PHE A 203 20.11 -2.37 5.01
N ASP A 204 20.59 -2.19 6.25
CA ASP A 204 21.84 -1.47 6.54
C ASP A 204 23.06 -2.17 5.91
N ASP A 205 23.18 -3.50 6.09
CA ASP A 205 24.26 -4.30 5.49
C ASP A 205 24.15 -4.30 3.97
N LEU A 206 22.93 -4.42 3.44
CA LEU A 206 22.68 -4.35 2.01
C LEU A 206 23.13 -3.01 1.41
N ALA A 207 22.73 -1.90 2.02
CA ALA A 207 23.13 -0.57 1.56
C ALA A 207 24.65 -0.38 1.61
N ALA A 208 25.31 -0.87 2.67
CA ALA A 208 26.77 -0.86 2.77
C ALA A 208 27.44 -1.68 1.65
N ARG A 209 26.95 -2.90 1.38
CA ARG A 209 27.52 -3.75 0.32
C ARG A 209 27.29 -3.22 -1.09
N LEU A 210 26.17 -2.55 -1.34
CA LEU A 210 25.93 -1.87 -2.61
C LEU A 210 26.92 -0.71 -2.81
N ARG A 211 27.20 0.06 -1.77
CA ARG A 211 28.24 1.10 -1.81
C ARG A 211 29.64 0.52 -2.01
N ASP A 212 29.97 -0.59 -1.33
CA ASP A 212 31.24 -1.31 -1.51
C ASP A 212 31.38 -1.88 -2.93
N ALA A 213 30.27 -2.20 -3.59
CA ALA A 213 30.22 -2.62 -4.98
C ALA A 213 30.34 -1.45 -5.98
N GLY A 214 30.41 -0.20 -5.48
CA GLY A 214 30.66 1.00 -6.28
C GLY A 214 29.40 1.76 -6.71
N HIS A 215 28.23 1.46 -6.14
CA HIS A 215 26.98 2.16 -6.46
C HIS A 215 26.76 3.40 -5.59
N GLU A 216 26.18 4.44 -6.17
CA GLU A 216 25.60 5.57 -5.43
C GLU A 216 24.24 5.17 -4.83
N VAL A 217 24.20 5.06 -3.50
CA VAL A 217 23.04 4.51 -2.77
C VAL A 217 22.36 5.53 -1.89
N THR A 218 21.09 5.80 -2.20
CA THR A 218 20.16 6.50 -1.32
C THR A 218 19.39 5.48 -0.48
N PHE A 219 19.49 5.57 0.85
CA PHE A 219 18.84 4.63 1.77
C PHE A 219 17.70 5.31 2.53
N VAL A 220 16.46 4.94 2.21
CA VAL A 220 15.25 5.47 2.84
C VAL A 220 15.17 5.04 4.30
N GLY A 221 14.97 6.01 5.18
CA GLY A 221 15.00 5.81 6.63
C GLY A 221 16.42 5.66 7.23
N GLY A 222 17.46 5.76 6.39
CA GLY A 222 18.84 5.83 6.83
C GLY A 222 19.19 7.15 7.53
N PRO A 223 20.42 7.30 8.03
CA PRO A 223 20.86 8.47 8.80
C PRO A 223 20.79 9.79 8.02
N ASP A 224 20.92 9.73 6.69
CA ASP A 224 20.91 10.90 5.80
C ASP A 224 19.53 11.16 5.17
N TRP A 225 18.52 10.35 5.53
CA TRP A 225 17.17 10.43 4.99
C TRP A 225 16.25 11.27 5.88
N GLU A 226 15.56 12.21 5.26
CA GLU A 226 14.48 12.97 5.89
C GLU A 226 13.15 12.51 5.32
N CYS A 227 12.07 12.65 6.11
CA CYS A 227 10.73 12.29 5.65
C CYS A 227 10.33 13.20 4.47
N VAL A 228 9.72 12.61 3.44
CA VAL A 228 9.27 13.30 2.23
C VAL A 228 7.78 13.02 2.03
N PRO A 229 7.01 13.92 1.37
CA PRO A 229 5.56 13.77 1.26
C PRO A 229 5.17 12.59 0.36
N ALA A 230 6.00 12.26 -0.64
CA ALA A 230 5.82 11.12 -1.52
C ALA A 230 7.17 10.59 -1.98
N LEU A 231 7.28 9.27 -2.12
CA LEU A 231 8.52 8.65 -2.57
C LEU A 231 8.64 8.69 -4.10
N LEU A 232 7.53 8.68 -4.84
CA LEU A 232 7.48 8.54 -6.31
C LEU A 232 8.50 9.40 -7.08
N PRO A 233 8.71 10.70 -6.75
CA PRO A 233 9.75 11.49 -7.44
C PRO A 233 11.18 11.00 -7.20
N HIS A 234 11.49 10.43 -6.04
CA HIS A 234 12.78 9.78 -5.75
C HIS A 234 12.94 8.45 -6.48
N LEU A 235 11.84 7.69 -6.69
CA LEU A 235 11.92 6.48 -7.52
C LEU A 235 12.25 6.85 -8.98
N ARG A 236 11.63 7.92 -9.52
CA ARG A 236 11.88 8.40 -10.89
C ARG A 236 13.33 8.85 -11.12
N ALA A 237 13.99 9.36 -10.08
CA ALA A 237 15.38 9.80 -10.11
C ALA A 237 16.39 8.66 -9.85
N ALA A 238 15.92 7.44 -9.58
CA ALA A 238 16.78 6.30 -9.35
C ALA A 238 16.91 5.44 -10.61
N ASP A 239 18.11 4.91 -10.89
CA ASP A 239 18.28 3.93 -11.97
C ASP A 239 17.62 2.58 -11.60
N LYS A 240 17.67 2.21 -10.32
CA LYS A 240 17.05 1.00 -9.77
C LYS A 240 16.52 1.21 -8.36
N VAL A 241 15.51 0.44 -8.02
CA VAL A 241 14.93 0.38 -6.67
C VAL A 241 15.17 -1.00 -6.08
N VAL A 242 15.53 -1.05 -4.80
CA VAL A 242 15.56 -2.29 -4.02
C VAL A 242 14.60 -2.15 -2.85
N CYS A 243 13.55 -2.97 -2.79
CA CYS A 243 12.54 -2.86 -1.74
C CYS A 243 12.01 -4.22 -1.28
N SER A 244 11.26 -4.22 -0.18
CA SER A 244 10.56 -5.43 0.30
C SER A 244 9.03 -5.31 0.26
N GLY A 245 8.49 -4.10 0.34
CA GLY A 245 7.06 -3.86 0.43
C GLY A 245 6.39 -3.70 -0.94
N TYR A 246 5.20 -4.30 -1.11
CA TYR A 246 4.49 -4.25 -2.39
C TYR A 246 3.99 -2.83 -2.78
N SER A 247 3.76 -1.95 -1.81
CA SER A 247 3.42 -0.55 -2.13
C SER A 247 4.56 0.12 -2.91
N THR A 248 5.81 -0.12 -2.52
CA THR A 248 6.98 0.41 -3.24
C THR A 248 7.17 -0.25 -4.59
N VAL A 249 6.83 -1.53 -4.73
CA VAL A 249 6.79 -2.23 -6.02
C VAL A 249 5.83 -1.54 -6.99
N MET A 250 4.63 -1.16 -6.53
CA MET A 250 3.67 -0.38 -7.33
C MET A 250 4.18 1.02 -7.64
N GLU A 251 4.80 1.70 -6.68
CA GLU A 251 5.43 3.01 -6.93
C GLU A 251 6.52 2.91 -8.00
N ALA A 252 7.34 1.87 -7.98
CA ALA A 252 8.40 1.65 -8.96
C ALA A 252 7.83 1.38 -10.36
N ALA A 253 6.72 0.64 -10.43
CA ALA A 253 5.98 0.40 -11.65
C ALA A 253 5.48 1.71 -12.29
N VAL A 254 4.90 2.60 -11.48
CA VAL A 254 4.41 3.93 -11.94
C VAL A 254 5.57 4.89 -12.23
N ALA A 255 6.68 4.80 -11.48
CA ALA A 255 7.88 5.59 -11.73
C ALA A 255 8.56 5.25 -13.06
N GLY A 256 8.34 4.03 -13.55
CA GLY A 256 9.09 3.47 -14.66
C GLY A 256 10.50 3.04 -14.26
N THR A 257 10.69 2.66 -12.99
CA THR A 257 12.01 2.34 -12.43
C THR A 257 12.12 0.84 -12.17
N PRO A 258 13.13 0.14 -12.72
CA PRO A 258 13.35 -1.27 -12.44
C PRO A 258 13.48 -1.56 -10.94
N CYS A 259 12.88 -2.67 -10.49
CA CYS A 259 12.74 -2.97 -9.07
C CYS A 259 13.22 -4.38 -8.73
N ILE A 260 14.14 -4.47 -7.76
CA ILE A 260 14.61 -5.71 -7.16
C ILE A 260 13.90 -5.89 -5.81
N ILE A 261 13.18 -7.00 -5.67
CA ILE A 261 12.30 -7.28 -4.55
C ILE A 261 13.01 -8.25 -3.62
N TYR A 262 13.21 -7.83 -2.38
CA TYR A 262 13.76 -8.66 -1.31
C TYR A 262 12.69 -8.88 -0.23
N PRO A 263 11.90 -9.97 -0.30
CA PRO A 263 10.74 -10.20 0.57
C PRO A 263 11.11 -10.78 1.95
N PHE A 264 10.30 -10.48 2.97
CA PHE A 264 10.49 -10.89 4.37
C PHE A 264 9.24 -11.45 5.05
N THR A 265 8.03 -11.03 4.64
CA THR A 265 6.76 -11.50 5.21
C THR A 265 6.08 -12.50 4.29
N ASP A 266 5.16 -13.31 4.83
CA ASP A 266 4.40 -14.30 4.05
C ASP A 266 3.65 -13.64 2.87
N GLU A 267 3.02 -12.48 3.10
CA GLU A 267 2.41 -11.67 2.04
C GLU A 267 3.43 -11.27 0.95
N GLN A 268 4.60 -10.75 1.35
CA GLN A 268 5.65 -10.32 0.41
C GLN A 268 6.20 -11.50 -0.41
N HIS A 269 6.34 -12.68 0.22
CA HIS A 269 6.71 -13.91 -0.47
C HIS A 269 5.58 -14.36 -1.42
N GLY A 270 4.32 -14.26 -1.01
CA GLY A 270 3.15 -14.53 -1.83
C GLY A 270 3.12 -13.70 -3.11
N VAL A 271 3.25 -12.38 -2.95
CA VAL A 271 3.36 -11.43 -4.07
C VAL A 271 4.56 -11.75 -4.97
N SER A 272 5.72 -12.04 -4.38
CA SER A 272 6.93 -12.39 -5.14
C SER A 272 6.71 -13.63 -6.02
N ARG A 273 6.00 -14.65 -5.53
CA ARG A 273 5.64 -15.83 -6.33
C ARG A 273 4.73 -15.50 -7.51
N VAL A 274 3.84 -14.50 -7.38
CA VAL A 274 3.02 -14.04 -8.50
C VAL A 274 3.89 -13.36 -9.55
N ILE A 275 4.80 -12.47 -9.12
CA ILE A 275 5.73 -11.77 -10.01
C ILE A 275 6.60 -12.75 -10.77
N GLU A 276 7.23 -13.71 -10.09
CA GLU A 276 8.05 -14.75 -10.73
C GLU A 276 7.24 -15.63 -11.71
N ARG A 277 6.02 -16.02 -11.32
CA ARG A 277 5.15 -16.85 -12.16
C ARG A 277 4.68 -16.12 -13.42
N THR A 278 4.34 -14.84 -13.28
CA THR A 278 3.81 -14.01 -14.37
C THR A 278 4.92 -13.50 -15.29
N GLY A 279 6.16 -13.43 -14.80
CA GLY A 279 7.33 -13.06 -15.60
C GLY A 279 7.26 -11.63 -16.12
N ILE A 280 6.71 -10.72 -15.33
CA ILE A 280 6.56 -9.31 -15.69
C ILE A 280 7.92 -8.61 -15.81
N ASP A 281 8.08 -7.80 -16.86
CA ASP A 281 9.32 -7.09 -17.14
C ASP A 281 9.61 -5.98 -16.11
N GLY A 282 10.89 -5.73 -15.86
CA GLY A 282 11.35 -4.68 -14.93
C GLY A 282 11.36 -5.05 -13.45
N PHE A 283 10.93 -6.26 -13.10
CA PHE A 283 10.91 -6.75 -11.73
C PHE A 283 11.75 -8.03 -11.58
N GLN A 284 12.55 -8.10 -10.52
CA GLN A 284 13.35 -9.28 -10.19
C GLN A 284 13.24 -9.57 -8.69
N VAL A 285 12.97 -10.81 -8.32
CA VAL A 285 12.90 -11.26 -6.93
C VAL A 285 14.24 -11.87 -6.53
N GLU A 286 14.75 -11.50 -5.36
CA GLU A 286 15.96 -12.08 -4.79
C GLU A 286 15.81 -12.33 -3.29
N HIS A 287 16.48 -13.38 -2.78
CA HIS A 287 16.31 -13.83 -1.39
C HIS A 287 17.57 -13.73 -0.53
N SER A 288 18.62 -13.10 -1.04
CA SER A 288 19.84 -12.88 -0.27
C SER A 288 20.58 -11.62 -0.71
N ILE A 289 21.23 -10.95 0.22
CA ILE A 289 22.04 -9.75 -0.05
C ILE A 289 23.04 -9.96 -1.20
N PRO A 290 23.84 -11.06 -1.25
CA PRO A 290 24.76 -11.28 -2.36
C PRO A 290 24.07 -11.35 -3.73
N HIS A 291 22.86 -11.92 -3.79
CA HIS A 291 22.12 -11.98 -5.03
C HIS A 291 21.47 -10.63 -5.40
N VAL A 292 20.97 -9.88 -4.42
CA VAL A 292 20.46 -8.52 -4.63
C VAL A 292 21.57 -7.62 -5.20
N VAL A 293 22.76 -7.63 -4.60
CA VAL A 293 23.92 -6.86 -5.10
C VAL A 293 24.27 -7.24 -6.53
N ARG A 294 24.26 -8.55 -6.85
CA ARG A 294 24.48 -9.02 -8.21
C ARG A 294 23.38 -8.55 -9.17
N ALA A 295 22.11 -8.60 -8.75
CA ALA A 295 20.96 -8.21 -9.55
C ALA A 295 20.96 -6.71 -9.87
N VAL A 296 21.40 -5.87 -8.93
CA VAL A 296 21.59 -4.42 -9.18
C VAL A 296 22.56 -4.18 -10.34
N GLY A 297 23.60 -4.99 -10.48
CA GLY A 297 24.55 -4.90 -11.59
C GLY A 297 24.01 -5.39 -12.95
N GLN A 298 22.77 -5.90 -13.02
CA GLN A 298 22.17 -6.42 -14.24
C GLN A 298 21.24 -5.41 -14.91
N SER A 299 21.19 -5.42 -16.24
CA SER A 299 20.20 -4.63 -16.98
C SER A 299 18.81 -5.20 -16.77
N LEU A 300 17.84 -4.32 -16.50
CA LEU A 300 16.42 -4.63 -16.41
C LEU A 300 15.69 -3.57 -17.23
N GLU A 301 14.72 -3.99 -18.04
CA GLU A 301 13.90 -3.06 -18.81
C GLU A 301 13.04 -2.22 -17.85
N PRO A 302 12.93 -0.90 -18.07
CA PRO A 302 12.02 -0.05 -17.33
C PRO A 302 10.56 -0.53 -17.42
N PRO A 303 9.83 -0.67 -16.30
CA PRO A 303 8.40 -0.94 -16.35
C PRO A 303 7.64 0.26 -16.91
N ALA A 304 6.43 0.05 -17.43
CA ALA A 304 5.60 1.13 -17.97
C ALA A 304 4.14 0.96 -17.53
N TYR A 305 3.76 1.64 -16.45
CA TYR A 305 2.41 1.58 -15.90
C TYR A 305 1.81 2.98 -15.72
N GLU A 306 0.52 3.09 -15.98
CA GLU A 306 -0.27 4.26 -15.59
C GLU A 306 -0.51 4.25 -14.08
N ASN A 307 -0.71 5.43 -13.50
CA ASN A 307 -1.09 5.55 -12.08
C ASN A 307 -2.59 5.29 -11.91
N GLY A 308 -2.92 4.27 -11.13
CA GLY A 308 -4.30 3.82 -10.90
C GLY A 308 -5.15 4.72 -10.01
N ALA A 309 -4.58 5.72 -9.32
CA ALA A 309 -5.30 6.59 -8.40
C ALA A 309 -6.48 7.30 -9.08
N ASP A 310 -6.25 7.79 -10.30
CA ASP A 310 -7.25 8.46 -11.13
C ASP A 310 -8.41 7.55 -11.52
N ARG A 311 -8.11 6.30 -11.85
CA ARG A 311 -9.12 5.29 -12.17
C ARG A 311 -9.93 4.92 -10.95
N ALA A 312 -9.28 4.72 -9.79
CA ALA A 312 -9.98 4.45 -8.54
C ALA A 312 -10.95 5.58 -8.18
N ALA A 313 -10.52 6.84 -8.28
CA ALA A 313 -11.38 8.00 -8.03
C ALA A 313 -12.58 8.07 -9.00
N ALA A 314 -12.39 7.76 -10.27
CA ALA A 314 -13.47 7.74 -11.26
C ALA A 314 -14.55 6.70 -10.92
N HIS A 315 -14.16 5.49 -10.51
CA HIS A 315 -15.08 4.45 -10.05
C HIS A 315 -15.91 4.92 -8.83
N VAL A 316 -15.26 5.54 -7.84
CA VAL A 316 -15.93 6.03 -6.62
C VAL A 316 -16.95 7.13 -6.93
N LEU A 317 -16.63 8.05 -7.85
CA LEU A 317 -17.52 9.15 -8.24
C LEU A 317 -18.60 8.73 -9.25
N GLY A 318 -18.49 7.54 -9.84
CA GLY A 318 -19.40 7.06 -10.88
C GLY A 318 -19.15 7.67 -12.25
N ASP A 319 -17.98 8.28 -12.44
CA ASP A 319 -17.52 8.78 -13.73
C ASP A 319 -17.12 7.58 -14.59
N ARG A 320 -17.98 7.21 -15.54
CA ARG A 320 -17.63 6.14 -16.50
C ARG A 320 -16.50 6.65 -17.39
N SER A 321 -15.32 6.04 -17.26
CA SER A 321 -14.20 6.17 -18.20
C SER A 321 -14.50 5.49 -19.54
#